data_AF-A0A0D2B2J5-F1
#
_entry.id   AF-A0A0D2B2J5-F1
#
_cell.length_a   1.000
_cell.length_b   1.000
_cell.length_c   1.000
_cell.angle_alpha   90.00
_cell.angle_beta   90.00
_cell.angle_gamma   90.00
#
_symmetry.space_group_name_H-M   'P 1'
#
loop_
_entity.id
_entity.type
_entity.pdbx_description
1 polymer ?
#
loop_
_entity_poly.entity_id
_entity_poly.type
_entity_poly.pdbx_seq_one_letter_code
_entity_poly.pdbx_strand_id
1 'polypeptide(L)'
;MRPSLALRLSHIRLTLFTRANCGLCDVAKARVGEFIAASDKATSQSARVVHYAEIDIMDPAQTKWRDVYEFDVPVLHVDNSKGEGKGDARPEHNDYAPTLDAARKLMHRFTAQEVENAVDEVEQLRSSSL
;
A
#
# COMPACT_ATOMS: atom_id res chain seq x y z
N MET A 1 7.91 19.31 33.23
CA MET A 1 7.02 18.45 32.40
C MET A 1 7.77 18.15 31.11
N ARG A 2 8.25 16.92 30.93
CA ARG A 2 8.82 16.49 29.65
C ARG A 2 7.64 16.13 28.75
N PRO A 3 7.42 16.78 27.59
CA PRO A 3 6.37 16.34 26.70
C PRO A 3 6.74 14.93 26.25
N SER A 4 5.89 13.97 26.59
CA SER A 4 5.98 12.64 26.01
C SER A 4 5.84 12.83 24.51
N LEU A 5 6.95 12.71 23.77
CA LEU A 5 6.93 12.51 22.32
C LEU A 5 6.13 11.24 22.09
N ALA A 6 4.82 11.39 21.91
CA ALA A 6 3.97 10.29 21.50
C ALA A 6 4.53 9.83 20.15
N LEU A 7 5.19 8.67 20.15
CA LEU A 7 5.62 7.99 18.93
C LEU A 7 4.38 7.83 18.06
N ARG A 8 4.24 8.65 17.02
CA ARG A 8 3.15 8.52 16.06
C ARG A 8 3.46 7.30 15.22
N LEU A 9 2.86 6.17 15.59
CA LEU A 9 2.88 4.97 14.76
C LEU A 9 1.94 5.20 13.56
N SER A 10 2.51 5.23 12.37
CA SER A 10 1.76 5.22 11.12
C SER A 10 1.66 3.79 10.62
N HIS A 11 0.44 3.38 10.30
CA HIS A 11 0.19 2.07 9.72
C HIS A 11 -0.19 2.27 8.27
N ILE A 12 0.63 1.73 7.39
CA ILE A 12 0.52 1.89 5.95
C ILE A 12 0.22 0.53 5.35
N ARG A 13 -0.66 0.49 4.37
CA ARG A 13 -0.99 -0.72 3.61
C ARG A 13 -0.60 -0.51 2.16
N LEU A 14 0.19 -1.43 1.66
CA LEU A 14 0.65 -1.50 0.29
C LEU A 14 0.01 -2.73 -0.34
N THR A 15 -0.83 -2.54 -1.35
CA THR A 15 -1.40 -3.63 -2.13
C THR A 15 -0.92 -3.56 -3.57
N LEU A 16 -0.13 -4.54 -3.99
CA LEU A 16 0.36 -4.61 -5.36
C LEU A 16 -0.49 -5.58 -6.19
N PHE A 17 -1.15 -5.04 -7.21
CA PHE A 17 -1.89 -5.82 -8.22
C PHE A 17 -0.93 -6.28 -9.30
N THR A 18 -0.88 -7.58 -9.52
CA THR A 18 0.08 -8.25 -10.41
C THR A 18 -0.59 -9.33 -11.23
N ARG A 19 0.15 -9.90 -12.17
CA ARG A 19 -0.22 -11.09 -12.93
C ARG A 19 1.00 -11.97 -13.15
N ALA A 20 0.79 -13.25 -13.41
CA ALA A 20 1.85 -14.16 -13.80
C ALA A 20 2.59 -13.70 -15.09
N ASN A 21 3.88 -14.04 -15.17
CA ASN A 21 4.74 -13.78 -16.33
C ASN A 21 4.79 -12.30 -16.78
N CYS A 22 4.89 -11.38 -15.81
CA CYS A 22 4.91 -9.94 -16.04
C CYS A 22 6.22 -9.31 -15.55
N GLY A 23 7.14 -8.99 -16.48
CA GLY A 23 8.45 -8.43 -16.12
C GLY A 23 8.37 -7.06 -15.44
N LEU A 24 7.35 -6.24 -15.76
CA LEU A 24 7.11 -4.98 -15.03
C LEU A 24 6.69 -5.24 -13.59
N CYS A 25 5.92 -6.31 -13.35
CA CYS A 25 5.47 -6.70 -12.02
C CYS A 25 6.64 -7.16 -11.15
N ASP A 26 7.61 -7.89 -11.72
CA ASP A 26 8.83 -8.28 -10.99
C ASP A 26 9.66 -7.06 -10.56
N VAL A 27 9.80 -6.07 -11.46
CA VAL A 27 10.47 -4.80 -11.14
C VAL A 27 9.71 -4.07 -10.04
N ALA A 28 8.38 -3.97 -10.13
CA ALA A 28 7.55 -3.31 -9.13
C ALA A 28 7.70 -3.96 -7.74
N LYS A 29 7.65 -5.29 -7.65
CA LYS A 29 7.90 -6.04 -6.39
C LYS A 29 9.25 -5.69 -5.79
N ALA A 30 10.30 -5.63 -6.62
CA ALA A 30 11.64 -5.27 -6.15
C ALA A 30 11.68 -3.84 -5.58
N ARG A 31 10.99 -2.87 -6.20
CA ARG A 31 10.92 -1.48 -5.70
C ARG A 31 10.15 -1.33 -4.41
N VAL A 32 9.04 -2.07 -4.26
CA VAL A 32 8.31 -2.10 -2.99
C VAL A 32 9.16 -2.75 -1.89
N GLY A 33 9.85 -3.85 -2.19
CA GLY A 33 10.76 -4.51 -1.26
C GLY A 33 11.93 -3.63 -0.82
N GLU A 34 12.52 -2.87 -1.75
CA GLU A 34 13.57 -1.88 -1.48
C GLU A 34 13.09 -0.81 -0.47
N PHE A 35 11.89 -0.28 -0.67
CA PHE A 35 11.26 0.67 0.25
C PHE A 35 10.99 0.06 1.64
N ILE A 36 10.42 -1.14 1.72
CA ILE A 36 10.12 -1.81 3.00
C ILE A 36 11.42 -2.04 3.79
N ALA A 37 12.45 -2.58 3.13
CA ALA A 37 13.74 -2.82 3.75
C ALA A 37 14.44 -1.54 4.24
N ALA A 38 14.25 -0.42 3.54
CA ALA A 38 14.72 0.89 3.98
C ALA A 38 13.92 1.42 5.17
N SER A 39 12.59 1.24 5.17
CA SER A 39 11.70 1.67 6.24
C SER A 39 11.96 0.93 7.56
N ASP A 40 12.24 -0.37 7.52
CA ASP A 40 12.57 -1.17 8.72
C ASP A 40 13.88 -0.74 9.40
N LYS A 41 14.81 -0.13 8.64
CA LYS A 41 16.10 0.35 9.15
C LYS A 41 16.02 1.75 9.78
N ALA A 42 14.92 2.47 9.62
CA ALA A 42 14.78 3.84 10.11
C ALA A 42 14.53 3.87 11.63
N THR A 43 15.61 3.92 12.42
CA THR A 43 15.58 3.70 13.88
C THR A 43 15.01 4.86 14.73
N SER A 44 14.76 6.08 14.24
CA SER A 44 14.78 7.23 15.17
C SER A 44 13.69 8.31 15.17
N GLN A 45 12.74 8.46 14.24
CA GLN A 45 11.76 9.58 14.38
C GLN A 45 10.29 9.31 13.99
N SER A 46 10.00 8.30 13.17
CA SER A 46 8.62 7.86 12.86
C SER A 46 8.64 6.36 12.60
N ALA A 47 8.20 5.56 13.57
CA ALA A 47 8.08 4.12 13.36
C ALA A 47 6.87 3.86 12.44
N ARG A 48 7.15 3.42 11.21
CA ARG A 48 6.14 3.01 10.22
C ARG A 48 5.90 1.51 10.36
N VAL A 49 4.65 1.11 10.46
CA VAL A 49 4.22 -0.29 10.33
C VAL A 49 3.67 -0.46 8.92
N VAL A 50 4.44 -1.11 8.05
CA VAL A 50 4.06 -1.34 6.66
C VAL A 50 3.49 -2.75 6.50
N HIS A 51 2.24 -2.85 6.10
CA HIS A 51 1.60 -4.10 5.69
C HIS A 51 1.63 -4.20 4.18
N TYR A 52 2.29 -5.24 3.65
CA TYR A 52 2.38 -5.48 2.22
C TYR A 52 1.59 -6.73 1.83
N ALA A 53 0.80 -6.63 0.76
CA ALA A 53 0.06 -7.72 0.16
C ALA A 53 0.15 -7.67 -1.37
N GLU A 54 0.06 -8.82 -2.00
CA GLU A 54 0.01 -8.97 -3.46
C GLU A 54 -1.32 -9.60 -3.85
N ILE A 55 -1.92 -9.09 -4.93
CA ILE A 55 -3.13 -9.66 -5.53
C ILE A 55 -2.78 -10.07 -6.96
N ASP A 56 -2.92 -11.35 -7.27
CA ASP A 56 -2.90 -11.84 -8.64
C ASP A 56 -4.29 -11.58 -9.26
N ILE A 57 -4.36 -10.64 -10.20
CA ILE A 57 -5.61 -10.30 -10.88
C ILE A 57 -6.09 -11.41 -11.83
N MET A 58 -5.24 -12.39 -12.14
CA MET A 58 -5.63 -13.53 -12.97
C MET A 58 -6.33 -14.63 -12.17
N ASP A 59 -6.30 -14.57 -10.84
CA ASP A 59 -7.04 -15.49 -9.99
C ASP A 59 -8.56 -15.31 -10.25
N PRO A 60 -9.33 -16.38 -10.50
CA PRO A 60 -10.77 -16.30 -10.74
C PRO A 60 -11.55 -15.58 -9.65
N ALA A 61 -11.11 -15.65 -8.39
CA ALA A 61 -11.72 -14.94 -7.26
C ALA A 61 -11.51 -13.42 -7.32
N GLN A 62 -10.56 -12.95 -8.12
CA GLN A 62 -10.18 -11.54 -8.25
C GLN A 62 -10.72 -10.89 -9.53
N THR A 63 -11.83 -11.41 -10.07
CA THR A 63 -12.46 -10.91 -11.31
C THR A 63 -12.68 -9.39 -11.30
N LYS A 64 -13.10 -8.81 -10.16
CA LYS A 64 -13.25 -7.36 -9.99
C LYS A 64 -11.97 -6.59 -10.33
N TRP A 65 -10.79 -7.10 -9.95
CA TRP A 65 -9.52 -6.44 -10.21
C TRP A 65 -9.01 -6.70 -11.61
N ARG A 66 -9.30 -7.88 -12.16
CA ARG A 66 -9.04 -8.17 -13.57
C ARG A 66 -9.72 -7.16 -14.47
N ASP A 67 -11.03 -6.96 -14.27
CA ASP A 67 -11.85 -6.09 -15.11
C ASP A 67 -11.38 -4.62 -15.09
N VAL A 68 -10.65 -4.21 -14.05
CA VAL A 68 -10.15 -2.83 -13.90
C VAL A 68 -8.68 -2.71 -14.31
N TYR A 69 -7.83 -3.70 -14.03
CA TYR A 69 -6.37 -3.57 -14.13
C TYR A 69 -5.71 -4.51 -15.14
N GLU A 70 -6.45 -5.33 -15.90
CA GLU A 70 -5.86 -6.30 -16.84
C GLU A 70 -4.82 -5.72 -17.80
N PHE A 71 -4.96 -4.44 -18.18
CA PHE A 71 -4.06 -3.73 -19.09
C PHE A 71 -3.07 -2.79 -18.39
N ASP A 72 -3.25 -2.55 -17.09
CA ASP A 72 -2.49 -1.52 -16.34
C ASP A 72 -1.54 -2.08 -15.28
N VAL A 73 -1.56 -3.40 -15.04
CA VAL A 73 -0.62 -4.03 -14.10
C VAL A 73 0.85 -3.82 -14.52
N PRO A 74 1.76 -3.52 -13.55
CA PRO A 74 1.53 -3.46 -12.11
C PRO A 74 0.88 -2.17 -11.63
N VAL A 75 -0.01 -2.29 -10.64
CA VAL A 75 -0.62 -1.16 -9.93
C VAL A 75 -0.38 -1.32 -8.44
N LEU A 76 0.17 -0.31 -7.78
CA LEU A 76 0.34 -0.28 -6.33
C LEU A 76 -0.68 0.67 -5.71
N HIS A 77 -1.52 0.14 -4.83
CA HIS A 77 -2.33 0.97 -3.92
C HIS A 77 -1.53 1.25 -2.65
N VAL A 78 -1.59 2.50 -2.20
CA VAL A 78 -1.02 2.96 -0.94
C VAL A 78 -2.15 3.54 -0.10
N ASP A 79 -2.44 2.89 1.03
CA ASP A 79 -3.51 3.25 1.95
C ASP A 79 -3.00 3.40 3.38
N ASN A 80 -3.79 4.05 4.21
CA ASN A 80 -3.62 4.04 5.67
C ASN A 80 -4.43 2.88 6.28
N SER A 81 -3.93 2.22 7.33
CA SER A 81 -4.67 1.11 7.96
C SER A 81 -5.98 1.52 8.66
N LYS A 82 -6.17 2.82 8.95
CA LYS A 82 -7.45 3.38 9.42
C LYS A 82 -8.39 3.79 8.29
N GLY A 83 -7.99 3.61 7.03
CA GLY A 83 -8.88 3.78 5.89
C GLY A 83 -10.02 2.79 6.04
N GLU A 84 -11.18 3.30 6.40
CA GLU A 84 -12.47 2.64 6.23
C GLU A 84 -12.66 2.39 4.73
N GLY A 85 -12.01 1.36 4.20
CA GLY A 85 -12.55 0.69 3.05
C GLY A 85 -13.93 0.24 3.49
N LYS A 86 -14.98 1.01 3.12
CA LYS A 86 -16.35 0.51 3.12
C LYS A 86 -16.40 -0.62 2.10
N GLY A 87 -15.86 -1.76 2.48
CA GLY A 87 -15.93 -3.00 1.74
C GLY A 87 -17.31 -3.58 1.97
N ASP A 88 -17.95 -3.98 0.88
CA ASP A 88 -19.11 -4.86 0.91
C ASP A 88 -18.65 -6.18 1.54
N ALA A 89 -19.07 -6.42 2.79
CA ALA A 89 -18.42 -7.33 3.73
C ALA A 89 -18.44 -8.83 3.33
N ARG A 90 -17.41 -9.56 3.77
CA ARG A 90 -17.59 -10.63 4.78
C ARG A 90 -16.32 -10.80 5.64
N PRO A 91 -16.43 -10.81 6.99
CA PRO A 91 -15.29 -10.77 7.91
C PRO A 91 -14.88 -12.18 8.36
N GLU A 92 -13.59 -12.38 8.66
CA GLU A 92 -13.19 -13.12 9.87
C GLU A 92 -11.68 -13.08 10.22
N HIS A 93 -10.78 -12.46 9.45
CA HIS A 93 -9.41 -12.23 9.90
C HIS A 93 -8.75 -11.09 9.11
N ASN A 94 -8.33 -10.01 9.79
CA ASN A 94 -7.65 -8.84 9.21
C ASN A 94 -8.48 -8.11 8.11
N ASP A 95 -9.53 -7.40 8.55
CA ASP A 95 -10.58 -6.70 7.77
C ASP A 95 -10.11 -5.59 6.82
N TYR A 96 -9.27 -5.89 5.82
CA TYR A 96 -9.01 -4.96 4.73
C TYR A 96 -9.16 -5.64 3.39
N ALA A 97 -10.18 -5.17 2.70
CA ALA A 97 -10.31 -5.31 1.28
C ALA A 97 -9.83 -3.98 0.65
N PRO A 98 -8.82 -4.01 -0.23
CA PRO A 98 -8.51 -2.82 -1.02
C PRO A 98 -9.76 -2.40 -1.79
N THR A 99 -9.92 -1.10 -2.01
CA THR A 99 -11.03 -0.56 -2.80
C THR A 99 -10.49 0.17 -4.02
N LEU A 100 -11.38 0.55 -4.94
CA LEU A 100 -10.96 1.38 -6.07
C LEU A 100 -10.62 2.81 -5.64
N ASP A 101 -10.90 3.21 -4.41
CA ASP A 101 -10.63 4.55 -3.89
C ASP A 101 -9.39 4.56 -2.99
N ALA A 102 -8.31 3.92 -3.44
CA ALA A 102 -7.04 3.96 -2.71
C ALA A 102 -6.52 5.39 -2.59
N ALA A 103 -5.98 5.75 -1.42
CA ALA A 103 -5.53 7.11 -1.13
C ALA A 103 -4.46 7.59 -2.13
N ARG A 104 -3.56 6.69 -2.53
CA ARG A 104 -2.65 6.88 -3.67
C ARG A 104 -2.54 5.62 -4.51
N LYS A 105 -2.30 5.82 -5.81
CA LYS A 105 -2.05 4.74 -6.79
C LYS A 105 -0.80 5.06 -7.59
N LEU A 106 0.10 4.11 -7.70
CA LEU A 106 1.21 4.13 -8.64
C LEU A 106 0.95 3.08 -9.72
N MET A 107 1.14 3.43 -10.99
CA MET A 107 0.79 2.56 -12.13
C MET A 107 1.97 2.42 -13.09
N HIS A 108 2.01 1.29 -13.80
CA HIS A 108 2.97 0.94 -14.86
C HIS A 108 4.42 0.79 -14.40
N ARG A 109 5.07 1.88 -13.97
CA ARG A 109 6.47 1.94 -13.55
C ARG A 109 6.61 2.99 -12.46
N PHE A 110 7.24 2.59 -11.37
CA PHE A 110 7.58 3.47 -10.27
C PHE A 110 8.90 3.03 -9.64
N THR A 111 9.52 3.94 -8.91
CA THR A 111 10.77 3.75 -8.16
C THR A 111 10.49 3.58 -6.66
N ALA A 112 11.46 3.10 -5.89
CA ALA A 112 11.33 3.01 -4.43
C ALA A 112 11.08 4.39 -3.79
N GLN A 113 11.69 5.44 -4.35
CA GLN A 113 11.48 6.82 -3.90
C GLN A 113 10.05 7.32 -4.19
N GLU A 114 9.45 6.94 -5.32
CA GLU A 114 8.04 7.25 -5.59
C GLU A 114 7.09 6.51 -4.64
N VAL A 115 7.43 5.29 -4.23
CA VAL A 115 6.71 4.57 -3.17
C VAL A 115 6.81 5.34 -1.85
N GLU A 116 8.01 5.76 -1.46
CA GLU A 116 8.22 6.55 -0.24
C GLU A 116 7.42 7.86 -0.25
N ASN A 117 7.49 8.63 -1.34
CA ASN A 117 6.72 9.87 -1.49
C ASN A 117 5.22 9.61 -1.37
N ALA A 118 4.70 8.56 -2.02
CA ALA A 118 3.28 8.23 -1.94
C ALA A 118 2.86 7.86 -0.51
N VAL A 119 3.71 7.16 0.23
CA VAL A 119 3.49 6.85 1.64
C VAL A 119 3.47 8.13 2.49
N ASP A 120 4.46 9.00 2.32
CA ASP A 120 4.54 10.27 3.05
C ASP A 120 3.32 11.15 2.80
N GLU A 121 2.84 11.22 1.56
CA GLU A 121 1.60 11.94 1.21
C GLU A 121 0.38 11.34 1.93
N VAL A 122 0.24 10.02 1.97
CA VAL A 122 -0.86 9.33 2.69
C VAL A 122 -0.77 9.57 4.20
N GLU A 123 0.44 9.62 4.76
CA GLU A 123 0.67 9.96 6.18
C GLU A 123 0.28 11.42 6.49
N GLN A 124 0.55 12.35 5.56
CA GLN A 124 0.19 13.76 5.68
C GLN A 124 -1.31 14.00 5.54
N LEU A 125 -1.99 13.33 4.60
CA LEU A 125 -3.44 13.42 4.43
C LEU A 125 -4.20 13.03 5.72
N ARG A 126 -3.70 12.04 6.46
CA ARG A 126 -4.23 11.69 7.80
C ARG A 126 -4.06 12.84 8.79
N SER A 127 -2.91 13.51 8.75
CA SER A 127 -2.55 14.54 9.71
C SER A 127 -3.32 15.85 9.51
N SER A 128 -3.84 16.09 8.30
CA SER A 128 -4.65 17.27 7.96
C SER A 128 -6.16 17.07 8.14
N SER A 129 -6.64 15.84 8.36
CA SER A 129 -8.06 15.52 8.59
C SER A 129 -8.44 15.37 10.06
N LEU A 130 -7.49 15.62 10.98
CA LEU A 130 -7.69 15.67 12.44
C LEU A 130 -7.55 17.11 12.93
#